data_AF-A0A822AN68-F1
#
_entry.id   AF-A0A822AN68-F1
#
_cell.length_a   1.000
_cell.length_b   1.000
_cell.length_c   1.000
_cell.angle_alpha   90.00
_cell.angle_beta   90.00
_cell.angle_gamma   90.00
#
_symmetry.space_group_name_H-M   'P 1'
#
loop_
_entity.id
_entity.type
_entity.pdbx_description
1 polymer ?
#
loop_
_entity_poly.entity_id
_entity_poly.type
_entity_poly.pdbx_seq_one_letter_code
_entity_poly.pdbx_strand_id
1 'polypeptide(L)'
;KELLALTARRWKSLNGSSTSDNDPYIDSHGSPPWLATTFNLTYELSQFAVYFQYREDQQLDNTWIVKPINLTRSIDMSVTNSFDMIIRLPESGPKIACKYVSSPVLLKIPEMENQSIKFDVRYVILLRSLRPLKLYVHKIFW
;
A
#
# COMPACT_ATOMS: atom_id res chain seq x y z
N LYS A 1 7.34 13.83 -7.93
CA LYS A 1 7.89 12.46 -7.92
C LYS A 1 7.18 11.72 -6.79
N GLU A 2 6.41 10.69 -7.13
CA GLU A 2 5.46 9.91 -6.29
C GLU A 2 4.81 10.67 -5.14
N LEU A 3 3.89 11.57 -5.52
CA LEU A 3 2.94 12.18 -4.61
C LEU A 3 1.70 11.30 -4.44
N LEU A 4 1.60 10.09 -5.02
CA LEU A 4 0.33 9.36 -5.04
C LEU A 4 -0.16 9.02 -3.64
N ALA A 5 0.70 8.44 -2.80
CA ALA A 5 0.35 8.17 -1.40
C ALA A 5 0.04 9.48 -0.65
N LEU A 6 0.89 10.50 -0.80
CA LEU A 6 0.70 11.81 -0.15
C LEU A 6 -0.55 12.57 -0.65
N THR A 7 -0.95 12.38 -1.90
CA THR A 7 -2.11 13.01 -2.54
C THR A 7 -3.38 12.23 -2.18
N ALA A 8 -3.30 10.91 -2.14
CA ALA A 8 -4.40 10.06 -1.69
C ALA A 8 -4.76 10.37 -0.24
N ARG A 9 -3.80 10.68 0.64
CA ARG A 9 -4.06 11.17 2.01
C ARG A 9 -4.76 12.53 2.10
N ARG A 10 -4.92 13.25 0.99
CA ARG A 10 -5.80 14.43 0.94
C ARG A 10 -7.27 14.05 0.77
N TRP A 11 -7.58 12.76 0.80
CA TRP A 11 -8.94 12.25 0.82
C TRP A 11 -9.68 12.82 2.04
N LYS A 12 -10.70 13.63 1.78
CA LYS A 12 -11.68 14.00 2.79
C LYS A 12 -12.80 12.98 2.73
N SER A 13 -12.94 12.21 3.82
CA SER A 13 -14.10 11.35 3.99
C SER A 13 -15.36 12.22 4.00
N LEU A 14 -16.19 12.10 2.96
CA LEU A 14 -17.44 12.88 2.85
C LEU A 14 -18.54 12.33 3.77
N ASN A 15 -18.39 11.13 4.30
CA ASN A 15 -19.24 10.52 5.31
C ASN A 15 -18.39 9.53 6.09
N GLY A 16 -18.25 9.70 7.41
CA GLY A 16 -17.39 8.88 8.27
C GLY A 16 -17.60 7.38 8.09
N SER A 17 -16.80 6.76 7.21
CA SER A 17 -16.76 5.33 7.02
C SER A 17 -15.69 4.76 7.95
N SER A 18 -16.12 4.08 9.00
CA SER A 18 -15.27 3.28 9.88
C SER A 18 -14.56 2.19 9.06
N THR A 19 -13.25 2.28 8.91
CA THR A 19 -12.43 1.15 8.45
C THR A 19 -12.45 0.05 9.52
N SER A 20 -12.42 -1.22 9.08
CA SER A 20 -12.51 -2.40 9.94
C SER A 20 -11.31 -2.61 10.86
N ASP A 21 -10.20 -1.90 10.61
CA ASP A 21 -9.08 -1.79 11.53
C ASP A 21 -9.22 -0.44 12.23
N ASN A 22 -9.54 -0.44 13.53
CA ASN A 22 -9.52 0.76 14.38
C ASN A 22 -8.07 1.24 14.53
N ASP A 23 -7.51 1.75 13.44
CA ASP A 23 -6.14 2.21 13.37
C ASP A 23 -6.12 3.74 13.52
N PRO A 24 -5.78 4.24 14.72
CA PRO A 24 -5.84 5.67 15.01
C PRO A 24 -4.90 6.50 14.12
N TYR A 25 -3.91 5.88 13.47
CA TYR A 25 -3.04 6.55 12.51
C TYR A 25 -3.73 6.81 11.16
N ILE A 26 -4.57 5.87 10.70
CA ILE A 26 -5.34 6.02 9.44
C ILE A 26 -6.41 7.10 9.60
N ASP A 27 -7.10 7.07 10.74
CA ASP A 27 -8.21 7.99 11.05
C ASP A 27 -7.74 9.44 11.23
N SER A 28 -6.54 9.64 11.80
CA SER A 28 -5.98 10.98 12.04
C SER A 28 -5.35 11.64 10.80
N HIS A 29 -4.87 10.84 9.83
CA HIS A 29 -4.13 11.35 8.67
C HIS A 29 -4.91 11.37 7.34
N GLY A 30 -6.19 10.95 7.34
CA GLY A 30 -7.08 11.12 6.19
C GLY A 30 -6.77 10.21 4.99
N SER A 31 -6.31 8.99 5.24
CA SER A 31 -6.07 8.02 4.16
C SER A 31 -7.38 7.41 3.66
N PRO A 32 -7.55 7.18 2.35
CA PRO A 32 -8.74 6.51 1.85
C PRO A 32 -8.71 5.03 2.27
N PRO A 33 -9.88 4.43 2.58
CA PRO A 33 -9.96 3.08 3.12
C PRO A 33 -9.45 2.00 2.16
N TRP A 34 -9.42 2.30 0.85
CA TRP A 34 -8.96 1.39 -0.20
C TRP A 34 -7.44 1.44 -0.43
N LEU A 35 -6.71 2.37 0.20
CA LEU A 35 -5.26 2.47 0.07
C LEU A 35 -4.58 2.01 1.35
N ALA A 36 -3.71 0.99 1.24
CA ALA A 36 -2.93 0.53 2.37
C ALA A 36 -2.03 1.64 2.95
N THR A 37 -1.91 1.68 4.28
CA THR A 37 -1.02 2.59 5.00
C THR A 37 0.37 2.52 4.38
N THR A 38 0.86 3.67 3.90
CA THR A 38 2.10 3.75 3.14
C THR A 38 2.91 4.91 3.65
N PHE A 39 4.22 4.73 3.85
CA PHE A 39 5.16 5.76 4.26
C PHE A 39 6.26 5.92 3.22
N ASN A 40 6.67 7.16 2.97
CA ASN A 40 7.88 7.44 2.21
C ASN A 40 9.09 7.42 3.16
N LEU A 41 9.91 6.37 3.10
CA LEU A 41 11.03 6.20 4.05
C LEU A 41 12.15 7.23 3.89
N THR A 42 12.13 8.06 2.84
CA THR A 42 13.07 9.19 2.70
C THR A 42 12.65 10.39 3.55
N TYR A 43 11.35 10.64 3.68
CA TYR A 43 10.84 11.86 4.35
C TYR A 43 10.05 11.56 5.63
N GLU A 44 9.56 10.33 5.77
CA GLU A 44 8.61 9.91 6.80
C GLU A 44 9.14 8.77 7.67
N LEU A 45 10.46 8.58 7.74
CA LEU A 45 11.08 7.47 8.47
C LEU A 45 10.74 7.50 9.96
N SER A 46 10.74 8.69 10.58
CA SER A 46 10.41 8.84 12.00
C SER A 46 8.93 8.56 12.27
N GLN A 47 8.01 9.02 11.41
CA GLN A 47 6.59 8.70 11.51
C GLN A 47 6.34 7.21 11.34
N PHE A 48 7.04 6.58 10.39
CA PHE A 48 7.01 5.13 10.22
C PHE A 48 7.49 4.41 11.48
N ALA A 49 8.60 4.83 12.09
CA ALA A 49 9.14 4.20 13.29
C ALA A 49 8.18 4.26 14.48
N VAL A 50 7.59 5.44 14.74
CA VAL A 50 6.57 5.62 15.79
C VAL A 50 5.37 4.71 15.54
N TYR A 51 4.89 4.67 14.30
CA TYR A 51 3.74 3.86 13.94
C TYR A 51 4.04 2.34 14.00
N PHE A 52 5.24 1.94 13.60
CA PHE A 52 5.69 0.56 13.68
C PHE A 52 5.73 0.07 15.14
N GLN A 53 6.33 0.86 16.03
CA GLN A 53 6.39 0.56 17.48
C GLN A 53 4.99 0.51 18.09
N TYR A 54 4.12 1.47 17.77
CA TYR A 54 2.73 1.45 18.21
C TYR A 54 2.02 0.14 17.83
N ARG A 55 2.15 -0.31 16.57
CA ARG A 55 1.56 -1.59 16.13
C ARG A 55 2.13 -2.79 16.87
N GLU A 56 3.43 -2.78 17.15
CA GLU A 56 4.12 -3.84 17.90
C GLU A 56 3.59 -3.91 19.35
N ASP A 57 3.45 -2.77 20.03
CA ASP A 57 2.87 -2.68 21.38
C ASP A 57 1.43 -3.17 21.43
N GLN A 58 0.65 -2.90 20.37
CA GLN A 58 -0.72 -3.38 20.23
C GLN A 58 -0.83 -4.83 19.74
N GLN A 59 0.29 -5.53 19.54
CA GLN A 59 0.35 -6.90 19.01
C GLN A 59 -0.38 -7.07 17.66
N LEU A 60 -0.37 -6.03 16.82
CA LEU A 60 -0.96 -6.04 15.49
C LEU A 60 0.02 -6.63 14.47
N ASP A 61 -0.50 -7.23 13.38
CA ASP A 61 0.35 -7.68 12.27
C ASP A 61 1.22 -6.52 11.76
N ASN A 62 2.53 -6.69 11.78
CA ASN A 62 3.49 -5.66 11.41
C ASN A 62 4.28 -6.05 10.16
N THR A 63 3.66 -6.81 9.26
CA THR A 63 4.27 -7.18 7.98
C THR A 63 4.15 -6.03 6.97
N TRP A 64 5.29 -5.62 6.40
CA TRP A 64 5.41 -4.55 5.43
C TRP A 64 6.01 -5.04 4.12
N ILE A 65 5.59 -4.42 3.02
CA ILE A 65 6.28 -4.52 1.74
C ILE A 65 7.01 -3.21 1.46
N VAL A 66 8.33 -3.30 1.39
CA VAL A 66 9.20 -2.18 1.05
C VAL A 66 9.57 -2.30 -0.41
N LYS A 67 9.38 -1.22 -1.18
CA LYS A 67 9.65 -1.20 -2.62
C LYS A 67 10.29 0.10 -3.07
N PRO A 68 11.17 0.06 -4.08
CA PRO A 68 11.74 1.24 -4.71
C PRO A 68 10.64 2.02 -5.45
N ILE A 69 10.84 3.33 -5.55
CA ILE A 69 9.84 4.25 -6.12
C ILE A 69 9.79 4.18 -7.65
N ASN A 70 10.89 3.78 -8.29
CA ASN A 70 11.11 3.89 -9.74
C ASN A 70 11.54 2.59 -10.42
N LEU A 71 11.55 1.45 -9.71
CA LEU A 71 11.83 0.15 -10.31
C LEU A 71 10.54 -0.66 -10.49
N THR A 72 10.61 -1.66 -11.35
CA THR A 72 9.49 -2.54 -11.71
C THR A 72 9.91 -4.00 -11.62
N ARG A 73 8.99 -4.93 -11.88
CA ARG A 73 9.23 -6.39 -11.89
C ARG A 73 9.78 -6.94 -10.57
N SER A 74 9.31 -6.41 -9.45
CA SER A 74 9.72 -6.86 -8.10
C SER A 74 11.21 -6.71 -7.77
N ILE A 75 11.96 -5.99 -8.60
CA ILE A 75 13.37 -5.71 -8.34
C ILE A 75 13.48 -4.90 -7.05
N ASP A 76 14.32 -5.37 -6.13
CA ASP A 76 14.64 -4.67 -4.88
C ASP A 76 13.40 -4.43 -3.98
N MET A 77 12.41 -5.33 -4.09
CA MET A 77 11.26 -5.38 -3.19
C MET A 77 11.51 -6.39 -2.07
N SER A 78 11.13 -6.05 -0.84
CA SER A 78 11.27 -6.92 0.32
C SER A 78 9.98 -6.93 1.13
N VAL A 79 9.48 -8.13 1.46
CA VAL A 79 8.39 -8.30 2.42
C VAL A 79 9.00 -8.76 3.73
N THR A 80 8.81 -7.99 4.80
CA THR A 80 9.44 -8.26 6.09
C THR A 80 8.64 -7.62 7.23
N ASN A 81 8.80 -8.17 8.43
CA ASN A 81 8.33 -7.61 9.69
C ASN A 81 9.50 -7.15 10.59
N SER A 82 10.74 -7.17 10.09
CA SER A 82 11.91 -6.71 10.84
C SER A 82 12.09 -5.20 10.70
N PHE A 83 11.97 -4.48 11.81
CA PHE A 83 12.21 -3.04 11.85
C PHE A 83 13.64 -2.69 11.38
N ASP A 84 14.65 -3.37 11.91
CA ASP A 84 16.07 -3.14 11.61
C ASP A 84 16.38 -3.28 10.12
N MET A 85 15.75 -4.25 9.46
CA MET A 85 15.86 -4.41 8.01
C MET A 85 15.23 -3.22 7.29
N ILE A 86 13.99 -2.86 7.64
CA ILE A 86 13.22 -1.82 6.94
C ILE A 86 13.93 -0.48 7.00
N ILE A 87 14.50 -0.09 8.14
CA ILE A 87 15.16 1.22 8.29
C ILE A 87 16.47 1.34 7.50
N ARG A 88 17.13 0.22 7.20
CA ARG A 88 18.37 0.18 6.41
C ARG A 88 18.11 0.11 4.92
N LEU A 89 16.98 -0.45 4.47
CA LEU A 89 16.66 -0.55 3.05
C LEU A 89 16.80 0.81 2.31
N PRO A 90 16.34 1.97 2.83
CA PRO A 90 16.52 3.27 2.20
C PRO A 90 17.97 3.69 1.92
N GLU A 91 18.97 3.07 2.55
CA GLU A 91 20.39 3.34 2.28
C GLU A 91 20.78 3.00 0.83
N SER A 92 20.09 2.03 0.20
CA SER A 92 20.30 1.68 -1.22
C SER A 92 19.54 2.58 -2.19
N GLY A 93 18.69 3.49 -1.68
CA GLY A 93 17.96 4.47 -2.47
C GLY A 93 16.54 4.72 -1.97
N PRO A 94 15.81 5.67 -2.59
CA PRO A 94 14.46 6.04 -2.15
C PRO A 94 13.48 4.86 -2.21
N LYS A 95 12.83 4.59 -1.07
CA LYS A 95 11.86 3.50 -0.91
C LYS A 95 10.60 3.96 -0.19
N ILE A 96 9.54 3.21 -0.43
CA ILE A 96 8.27 3.31 0.29
C ILE A 96 8.01 2.02 1.05
N ALA A 97 7.50 2.14 2.27
CA ALA A 97 6.98 1.02 3.05
C ALA A 97 5.45 1.05 2.98
N CYS A 98 4.85 0.00 2.42
CA CYS A 98 3.40 -0.17 2.39
C CYS A 98 3.01 -1.31 3.32
N LYS A 99 1.92 -1.17 4.07
CA LYS A 99 1.39 -2.24 4.89
C LYS A 99 1.05 -3.43 3.98
N TYR A 100 1.60 -4.59 4.29
CA TYR A 100 1.34 -5.78 3.50
C TYR A 100 -0.07 -6.29 3.76
N VAL A 101 -0.78 -6.64 2.69
CA VAL A 101 -2.09 -7.30 2.76
C VAL A 101 -1.87 -8.77 3.06
N SER A 102 -1.97 -9.11 4.35
CA SER A 102 -1.77 -10.45 4.91
C SER A 102 -2.95 -11.40 4.66
N SER A 103 -4.16 -10.87 4.48
CA SER A 103 -5.38 -11.63 4.18
C SER A 103 -5.92 -11.33 2.78
N PRO A 104 -5.21 -11.68 1.70
CA PRO A 104 -5.68 -11.46 0.33
C PRO A 104 -6.82 -12.42 -0.03
N VAL A 105 -7.64 -12.02 -1.01
CA VAL A 105 -8.53 -12.97 -1.69
C VAL A 105 -7.67 -13.94 -2.49
N LEU A 106 -7.93 -15.24 -2.33
CA LEU A 106 -7.20 -16.30 -3.03
C LEU A 106 -8.08 -16.93 -4.09
N LEU A 107 -7.53 -17.13 -5.29
CA LEU A 107 -8.19 -17.85 -6.38
C LEU A 107 -7.96 -19.35 -6.21
N LYS A 108 -9.05 -20.13 -6.21
CA LYS A 108 -9.00 -21.60 -6.23
C LYS A 108 -9.11 -22.09 -7.68
N ILE A 109 -8.11 -22.84 -8.13
CA ILE A 109 -8.08 -23.40 -9.49
C ILE A 109 -8.55 -24.86 -9.39
N PRO A 110 -9.66 -25.26 -10.04
CA PRO A 110 -10.19 -26.62 -9.96
C PRO A 110 -9.17 -27.71 -10.30
N GLU A 111 -8.27 -27.44 -11.24
CA GLU A 111 -7.24 -28.36 -11.71
C GLU A 111 -6.04 -28.48 -10.75
N MET A 112 -5.89 -27.58 -9.78
CA MET A 112 -4.84 -27.64 -8.76
C MET A 112 -5.47 -27.90 -7.38
N GLU A 113 -5.72 -29.18 -7.08
CA GLU A 113 -6.25 -29.59 -5.78
C GLU A 113 -5.40 -29.05 -4.62
N ASN A 114 -6.08 -28.47 -3.63
CA ASN A 114 -5.49 -27.87 -2.42
C ASN A 114 -4.52 -26.69 -2.61
N GLN A 115 -4.46 -26.09 -3.79
CA GLN A 115 -3.68 -24.86 -4.00
C GLN A 115 -4.59 -23.65 -4.21
N SER A 116 -4.16 -22.51 -3.69
CA SER A 116 -4.84 -21.24 -3.92
C SER A 116 -3.82 -20.16 -4.20
N ILE A 117 -4.11 -19.30 -5.16
CA ILE A 117 -3.14 -18.36 -5.72
C ILE A 117 -3.55 -16.93 -5.34
N LYS A 118 -2.58 -16.17 -4.84
CA LYS A 118 -2.73 -14.72 -4.66
C LYS A 118 -2.60 -14.04 -6.03
N PHE A 119 -3.52 -13.13 -6.34
CA PHE A 119 -3.52 -12.38 -7.59
C PHE A 119 -3.77 -10.90 -7.35
N ASP A 120 -3.45 -10.07 -8.34
CA ASP A 120 -3.85 -8.68 -8.44
C ASP A 120 -4.63 -8.44 -9.74
N VAL A 121 -5.42 -7.36 -9.78
CA VAL A 121 -6.23 -7.00 -10.94
C VAL A 121 -5.67 -5.74 -11.58
N ARG A 122 -5.33 -5.80 -12.87
CA ARG A 122 -4.86 -4.66 -13.64
C ARG A 122 -6.00 -3.90 -14.29
N TYR A 123 -6.31 -2.72 -13.77
CA TYR A 123 -7.18 -1.75 -14.45
C TYR A 123 -6.36 -0.95 -15.48
N VAL A 124 -6.85 -0.89 -16.72
CA VAL A 124 -6.31 -0.01 -17.76
C VAL A 124 -7.20 1.21 -17.91
N ILE A 125 -6.66 2.39 -17.59
CA ILE A 125 -7.38 3.66 -17.61
C ILE A 125 -6.78 4.55 -18.71
N LEU A 126 -7.62 5.03 -19.61
CA LEU A 126 -7.26 6.01 -20.65
C LEU A 126 -7.65 7.41 -20.19
N LEU A 127 -6.66 8.28 -20.01
CA LEU A 127 -6.85 9.71 -19.83
C LEU A 127 -6.93 10.39 -21.20
N ARG A 128 -8.11 10.88 -21.56
CA ARG A 128 -8.34 11.58 -22.85
C ARG A 128 -8.15 13.09 -22.75
N SER A 129 -8.51 13.69 -21.63
CA SER A 129 -8.45 15.14 -21.42
C SER A 129 -8.37 15.46 -19.94
N LEU A 130 -7.64 16.52 -19.58
CA LEU A 130 -7.56 17.04 -18.22
C LEU A 130 -8.59 18.15 -17.96
N ARG A 131 -8.96 18.92 -18.99
CA ARG A 131 -9.88 20.06 -18.89
C ARG A 131 -10.82 20.11 -20.12
N PRO A 132 -12.06 19.60 -20.01
CA PRO A 132 -12.62 18.88 -18.85
C PRO A 132 -11.95 17.52 -18.63
N LEU A 133 -11.97 17.01 -17.39
CA LEU A 133 -11.43 15.68 -17.08
C LEU A 133 -12.27 14.61 -17.81
N LYS A 134 -11.63 13.82 -18.68
CA LYS A 134 -12.23 12.70 -19.40
C LYS A 134 -11.37 11.46 -19.22
N LEU A 135 -11.92 10.46 -18.54
CA LEU A 135 -11.29 9.16 -18.26
C LEU A 135 -12.17 8.03 -18.82
N TYR A 136 -11.54 6.98 -19.34
CA TYR A 136 -12.21 5.76 -19.77
C TYR A 136 -11.52 4.56 -19.14
N VAL A 137 -12.28 3.53 -18.78
CA VAL A 137 -11.75 2.28 -18.21
C VAL A 137 -11.99 1.17 -19.23
N HIS A 138 -10.94 0.39 -19.51
CA HIS A 138 -11.07 -0.77 -20.38
C HIS A 138 -11.94 -1.85 -19.70
N LYS A 139 -12.86 -2.47 -20.45
CA LYS A 139 -13.81 -3.46 -19.89
C LYS A 139 -13.19 -4.85 -19.66
N ILE A 140 -12.07 -5.14 -20.28
CA ILE A 140 -11.39 -6.43 -20.18
C ILE A 140 -10.15 -6.25 -19.30
N PHE A 141 -10.07 -7.07 -18.26
CA PHE A 141 -8.93 -7.16 -17.34
C PHE A 141 -7.82 -8.01 -17.95
N TRP A 142 -6.59 -7.73 -17.54
CA TRP A 142 -5.39 -8.52 -17.84
C TRP A 142 -4.81 -9.08 -16.55
#